data_AF-A0A4Q6AG45-F1
#
_entry.id   AF-A0A4Q6AG45-F1
#
_cell.length_a   1.000
_cell.length_b   1.000
_cell.length_c   1.000
_cell.angle_alpha   90.00
_cell.angle_beta   90.00
_cell.angle_gamma   90.00
#
_symmetry.space_group_name_H-M   'P 1'
#
loop_
_entity.id
_entity.type
_entity.pdbx_description
1 polymer ?
#
loop_
_entity_poly.entity_id
_entity_poly.type
_entity_poly.pdbx_seq_one_letter_code
_entity_poly.pdbx_strand_id
1 'polypeptide(L)'
;MVPFAQTPASVLESPEHKAHSLQMARQSIVLLKNAANTLPLEKSSKKIAVLGPNADNPISVLGNYNGMPSNIVTALQGIRNKLPGAEVVYEIAVNFTNDTLLQYTEISSQLSWQGQPGFGVEYFNNRDLRGEPILRRTEKTIDNNWQEGQIVVDTLKAYDFSVRYSTDFTATANGTTTFEMDADDGYRFFVDGKEMVNAWLRNRWGARSYRLQTEAGRTYRLVFEYYQGEGKASVRLRTGNLVKSDFAALASKLKDVDAIVYVGGISPQLEGEEMQVNYPGFDGGDRTSILLPAVQTNLMKALKATGKPLVFVMMTGSAIATPWESENIPAIVNAWYGGQDAGTALADVLFGDYNPSGRLPLTFYRSDSDLPDFGDYSMQNRTYRYFKGKPLYAFGHGLSYTTYRYSKLVMPATAKPGGSVSLAVTVSNTGTRDGDEVVQL
;
A
#
# COMPACT_ATOMS: atom_id res chain seq x y z
N MET A 1 -34.31 1.84 8.42
CA MET A 1 -33.25 2.14 7.44
C MET A 1 -32.36 3.22 8.05
N VAL A 2 -31.03 3.05 8.08
CA VAL A 2 -30.13 4.05 8.68
C VAL A 2 -30.17 5.36 7.89
N PRO A 3 -29.98 6.54 8.52
CA PRO A 3 -30.09 7.83 7.82
C PRO A 3 -29.27 7.94 6.53
N PHE A 4 -28.09 7.33 6.51
CA PHE A 4 -27.16 7.36 5.37
C PHE A 4 -27.63 6.57 4.14
N ALA A 5 -28.56 5.62 4.30
CA ALA A 5 -29.11 4.85 3.18
C ALA A 5 -29.97 5.69 2.22
N GLN A 6 -30.35 6.91 2.65
CA GLN A 6 -31.11 7.87 1.83
C GLN A 6 -30.20 8.84 1.07
N THR A 7 -28.87 8.72 1.18
CA THR A 7 -27.92 9.60 0.48
C THR A 7 -28.04 9.36 -1.03
N PRO A 8 -28.44 10.36 -1.84
CA PRO A 8 -28.55 10.18 -3.27
C PRO A 8 -27.17 9.97 -3.90
N ALA A 9 -27.11 9.17 -4.96
CA ALA A 9 -25.86 8.87 -5.66
C ALA A 9 -25.14 10.14 -6.19
N SER A 10 -25.88 11.23 -6.45
CA SER A 10 -25.32 12.52 -6.87
C SER A 10 -24.45 13.22 -5.82
N VAL A 11 -24.58 12.84 -4.54
CA VAL A 11 -23.77 13.37 -3.44
C VAL A 11 -22.51 12.53 -3.24
N LEU A 12 -22.53 11.26 -3.64
CA LEU A 12 -21.34 10.40 -3.58
C LEU A 12 -20.28 10.96 -4.51
N GLU A 13 -19.06 11.15 -3.99
CA GLU A 13 -17.94 11.70 -4.74
C GLU A 13 -18.19 13.06 -5.43
N SER A 14 -19.08 13.89 -4.87
CA SER A 14 -19.25 15.27 -5.32
C SER A 14 -17.92 16.06 -5.17
N PRO A 15 -17.75 17.18 -5.90
CA PRO A 15 -16.58 18.04 -5.74
C PRO A 15 -16.30 18.43 -4.28
N GLU A 16 -17.33 18.69 -3.49
CA GLU A 16 -17.23 19.03 -2.06
C GLU A 16 -16.72 17.85 -1.24
N HIS A 17 -17.22 16.63 -1.49
CA HIS A 17 -16.74 15.43 -0.81
C HIS A 17 -15.28 15.13 -1.15
N LYS A 18 -14.88 15.27 -2.42
CA LYS A 18 -13.48 15.11 -2.85
C LYS A 18 -12.57 16.16 -2.18
N ALA A 19 -13.00 17.42 -2.17
CA ALA A 19 -12.26 18.49 -1.50
C ALA A 19 -12.10 18.25 0.01
N HIS A 20 -13.15 17.76 0.68
CA HIS A 20 -13.09 17.44 2.10
C HIS A 20 -12.21 16.21 2.39
N SER A 21 -12.26 15.18 1.53
CA SER A 21 -11.36 14.02 1.60
C SER A 21 -9.89 14.44 1.54
N LEU A 22 -9.53 15.30 0.58
CA LEU A 22 -8.19 15.88 0.48
C LEU A 22 -7.80 16.72 1.70
N GLN A 23 -8.73 17.51 2.25
CA GLN A 23 -8.50 18.27 3.47
C GLN A 23 -8.16 17.35 4.66
N MET A 24 -8.95 16.30 4.87
CA MET A 24 -8.71 15.31 5.94
C MET A 24 -7.37 14.61 5.75
N ALA A 25 -7.03 14.21 4.52
CA ALA A 25 -5.74 13.58 4.22
C ALA A 25 -4.56 14.50 4.57
N ARG A 26 -4.61 15.79 4.19
CA ARG A 26 -3.58 16.79 4.54
C ARG A 26 -3.43 16.95 6.06
N GLN A 27 -4.55 17.12 6.77
CA GLN A 27 -4.56 17.34 8.22
C GLN A 27 -4.16 16.10 9.02
N SER A 28 -4.25 14.91 8.43
CA SER A 28 -3.87 13.64 9.08
C SER A 28 -2.38 13.34 9.00
N ILE A 29 -1.66 13.88 8.01
CA ILE A 29 -0.22 13.62 7.82
C ILE A 29 0.57 14.18 9.00
N VAL A 30 1.46 13.35 9.56
CA VAL A 30 2.31 13.71 10.70
C VAL A 30 3.77 13.78 10.24
N LEU A 31 4.38 14.95 10.35
CA LEU A 31 5.83 15.11 10.16
C LEU A 31 6.55 14.63 11.43
N LEU A 32 7.21 13.46 11.36
CA LEU A 32 7.85 12.84 12.53
C LEU A 32 9.25 13.40 12.78
N LYS A 33 9.99 13.66 11.71
CA LYS A 33 11.35 14.20 11.76
C LYS A 33 11.59 15.09 10.53
N ASN A 34 12.25 16.22 10.75
CA ASN A 34 12.77 17.07 9.68
C ASN A 34 14.07 17.72 10.14
N ALA A 35 15.20 17.17 9.71
CA ALA A 35 16.53 17.65 10.00
C ALA A 35 17.19 18.20 8.72
N ALA A 36 18.19 19.06 8.90
CA ALA A 36 18.95 19.68 7.81
C ALA A 36 18.09 20.40 6.76
N ASN A 37 16.89 20.86 7.14
CA ASN A 37 15.90 21.47 6.23
C ASN A 37 15.62 20.59 4.99
N THR A 38 15.57 19.27 5.17
CA THR A 38 15.34 18.32 4.06
C THR A 38 13.95 18.52 3.44
N LEU A 39 12.95 18.83 4.27
CA LEU A 39 11.62 19.21 3.80
C LEU A 39 11.32 20.69 4.11
N PRO A 40 10.54 21.37 3.25
CA PRO A 40 9.95 20.87 1.99
C PRO A 40 10.99 20.70 0.87
N LEU A 41 10.71 19.79 -0.06
CA LEU A 41 11.49 19.58 -1.29
C LEU A 41 11.28 20.73 -2.27
N GLU A 42 12.30 20.95 -3.09
CA GLU A 42 12.30 22.00 -4.11
C GLU A 42 11.43 21.63 -5.31
N LYS A 43 10.45 22.48 -5.64
CA LYS A 43 9.62 22.32 -6.86
C LYS A 43 10.39 22.53 -8.15
N SER A 44 11.57 23.13 -8.07
CA SER A 44 12.48 23.33 -9.20
C SER A 44 13.30 22.09 -9.56
N SER A 45 13.20 21.01 -8.75
CA SER A 45 13.85 19.72 -8.99
C SER A 45 13.60 19.25 -10.42
N LYS A 46 14.67 18.83 -11.10
CA LYS A 46 14.65 18.34 -12.48
C LYS A 46 14.55 16.82 -12.52
N LYS A 47 15.04 16.14 -11.49
CA LYS A 47 15.02 14.68 -11.42
C LYS A 47 14.83 14.20 -9.99
N ILE A 48 13.78 13.43 -9.74
CA ILE A 48 13.48 12.89 -8.41
C ILE A 48 13.30 11.37 -8.49
N ALA A 49 13.81 10.66 -7.49
CA ALA A 49 13.56 9.24 -7.34
C ALA A 49 12.38 9.02 -6.39
N VAL A 50 11.39 8.24 -6.81
CA VAL A 50 10.27 7.79 -5.99
C VAL A 50 10.33 6.27 -5.91
N LEU A 51 10.56 5.74 -4.73
CA LEU A 51 10.88 4.32 -4.53
C LEU A 51 9.96 3.66 -3.51
N GLY A 52 9.92 2.34 -3.53
CA GLY A 52 9.33 1.54 -2.46
C GLY A 52 7.96 0.95 -2.77
N PRO A 53 7.51 -0.02 -1.95
CA PRO A 53 6.33 -0.83 -2.23
C PRO A 53 5.01 -0.07 -2.14
N ASN A 54 5.00 1.10 -1.49
CA ASN A 54 3.80 1.94 -1.32
C ASN A 54 3.77 3.14 -2.27
N ALA A 55 4.80 3.35 -3.09
CA ALA A 55 4.89 4.52 -3.96
C ALA A 55 3.76 4.57 -5.01
N ASP A 56 3.40 3.44 -5.61
CA ASP A 56 2.29 3.36 -6.58
C ASP A 56 1.30 2.25 -6.22
N ASN A 57 0.82 2.28 -4.98
CA ASN A 57 -0.03 1.23 -4.43
C ASN A 57 -1.40 1.79 -3.99
N PRO A 58 -2.47 1.62 -4.80
CA PRO A 58 -3.79 2.13 -4.47
C PRO A 58 -4.40 1.44 -3.23
N ILE A 59 -4.01 0.20 -2.92
CA ILE A 59 -4.51 -0.51 -1.74
C ILE A 59 -4.01 0.18 -0.46
N SER A 60 -2.72 0.53 -0.42
CA SER A 60 -2.13 1.25 0.72
C SER A 60 -2.74 2.63 0.90
N VAL A 61 -3.14 3.28 -0.18
CA VAL A 61 -3.80 4.58 -0.08
C VAL A 61 -5.17 4.47 0.60
N LEU A 62 -5.93 3.40 0.34
CA LEU A 62 -7.31 3.27 0.80
C LEU A 62 -7.50 2.59 2.16
N GLY A 63 -6.59 1.71 2.60
CA GLY A 63 -6.78 0.95 3.83
C GLY A 63 -7.65 -0.30 3.66
N ASN A 64 -8.10 -0.92 4.77
CA ASN A 64 -8.85 -2.20 4.76
C ASN A 64 -10.35 -2.06 4.48
N TYR A 65 -11.07 -1.20 5.20
CA TYR A 65 -12.52 -1.01 5.01
C TYR A 65 -12.79 0.26 4.21
N ASN A 66 -12.71 0.15 2.88
CA ASN A 66 -12.87 1.27 1.96
C ASN A 66 -14.00 1.05 0.95
N GLY A 67 -14.54 2.15 0.41
CA GLY A 67 -15.39 2.13 -0.78
C GLY A 67 -14.57 2.11 -2.07
N MET A 68 -15.24 2.14 -3.22
CA MET A 68 -14.60 2.15 -4.54
C MET A 68 -14.64 3.58 -5.14
N PRO A 69 -13.65 4.44 -4.85
CA PRO A 69 -13.63 5.79 -5.42
C PRO A 69 -13.42 5.74 -6.94
N SER A 70 -14.00 6.70 -7.66
CA SER A 70 -13.86 6.87 -9.11
C SER A 70 -12.45 7.23 -9.54
N ASN A 71 -11.64 7.79 -8.63
CA ASN A 71 -10.25 8.15 -8.86
C ASN A 71 -9.43 7.97 -7.60
N ILE A 72 -8.22 7.42 -7.73
CA ILE A 72 -7.25 7.24 -6.65
C ILE A 72 -5.95 7.89 -7.06
N VAL A 73 -5.37 8.72 -6.19
CA VAL A 73 -4.05 9.33 -6.39
C VAL A 73 -3.04 8.66 -5.48
N THR A 74 -2.12 7.89 -6.06
CA THR A 74 -0.97 7.29 -5.35
C THR A 74 0.10 8.33 -5.03
N ALA A 75 1.04 7.98 -4.15
CA ALA A 75 2.17 8.87 -3.83
C ALA A 75 2.97 9.26 -5.08
N LEU A 76 3.26 8.30 -5.96
CA LEU A 76 3.92 8.50 -7.24
C LEU A 76 3.12 9.45 -8.13
N GLN A 77 1.81 9.21 -8.27
CA GLN A 77 0.96 10.06 -9.10
C GLN A 77 0.87 11.49 -8.55
N GLY A 78 0.76 11.66 -7.23
CA GLY A 78 0.76 12.96 -6.57
C GLY A 78 2.05 13.74 -6.84
N ILE A 79 3.21 13.08 -6.73
CA ILE A 79 4.52 13.69 -7.01
C ILE A 79 4.65 14.06 -8.50
N ARG A 80 4.23 13.19 -9.42
CA ARG A 80 4.20 13.49 -10.87
C ARG A 80 3.31 14.70 -11.19
N ASN A 81 2.12 14.75 -10.60
CA ASN A 81 1.20 15.88 -10.77
C ASN A 81 1.81 17.19 -10.25
N LYS A 82 2.61 17.13 -9.17
CA LYS A 82 3.27 18.30 -8.58
C LYS A 82 4.49 18.76 -9.38
N LEU A 83 5.16 17.85 -10.09
CA LEU A 83 6.36 18.11 -10.87
C LEU A 83 6.20 17.72 -12.36
N PRO A 84 5.29 18.38 -13.11
CA PRO A 84 4.99 17.97 -14.49
C PRO A 84 6.17 18.10 -15.47
N GLY A 85 7.21 18.87 -15.11
CA GLY A 85 8.41 19.06 -15.93
C GLY A 85 9.66 18.34 -15.42
N ALA A 86 9.56 17.51 -14.38
CA ALA A 86 10.68 16.76 -13.84
C ALA A 86 10.69 15.31 -14.35
N GLU A 87 11.88 14.73 -14.50
CA GLU A 87 12.04 13.29 -14.64
C GLU A 87 11.75 12.62 -13.29
N VAL A 88 10.73 11.76 -13.25
CA VAL A 88 10.40 10.96 -12.05
C VAL A 88 10.85 9.52 -12.27
N VAL A 89 11.99 9.17 -11.67
CA VAL A 89 12.49 7.79 -11.65
C VAL A 89 11.69 7.00 -10.64
N TYR A 90 10.98 5.97 -11.10
CA TYR A 90 10.15 5.12 -10.25
C TYR A 90 10.66 3.68 -10.26
N GLU A 91 10.90 3.12 -9.07
CA GLU A 91 11.19 1.69 -8.88
C GLU A 91 10.62 1.18 -7.55
N ILE A 92 9.94 0.02 -7.57
CA ILE A 92 9.45 -0.63 -6.35
C ILE A 92 10.63 -1.05 -5.45
N ALA A 93 11.69 -1.59 -6.05
CA ALA A 93 12.97 -2.01 -5.45
C ALA A 93 12.92 -3.10 -4.36
N VAL A 94 11.85 -3.18 -3.57
CA VAL A 94 11.55 -4.22 -2.60
C VAL A 94 10.05 -4.37 -2.53
N ASN A 95 9.54 -5.56 -2.19
CA ASN A 95 8.17 -5.61 -1.67
C ASN A 95 8.22 -5.29 -0.17
N PHE A 96 7.14 -5.53 0.56
CA PHE A 96 7.11 -5.22 1.98
C PHE A 96 8.14 -5.97 2.82
N THR A 97 8.42 -7.25 2.51
CA THR A 97 9.16 -8.18 3.38
C THR A 97 10.35 -8.87 2.70
N ASN A 98 10.52 -8.70 1.38
CA ASN A 98 11.60 -9.27 0.59
C ASN A 98 12.09 -8.33 -0.52
N ASP A 99 13.25 -8.67 -1.08
CA ASP A 99 13.92 -7.93 -2.17
C ASP A 99 13.84 -8.65 -3.52
N THR A 100 13.05 -9.72 -3.61
CA THR A 100 12.96 -10.56 -4.80
C THR A 100 11.58 -10.38 -5.43
N LEU A 101 11.55 -9.61 -6.52
CA LEU A 101 10.34 -9.15 -7.16
C LEU A 101 10.06 -9.94 -8.44
N LEU A 102 8.77 -10.11 -8.76
CA LEU A 102 8.38 -10.64 -10.05
C LEU A 102 8.56 -9.55 -11.11
N GLN A 103 9.60 -9.67 -11.93
CA GLN A 103 9.77 -8.85 -13.13
C GLN A 103 8.89 -9.44 -14.23
N TYR A 104 7.78 -8.75 -14.52
CA TYR A 104 6.84 -9.22 -15.53
C TYR A 104 7.48 -9.30 -16.91
N THR A 105 7.14 -10.35 -17.63
CA THR A 105 7.59 -10.65 -18.99
C THR A 105 6.37 -11.07 -19.80
N GLU A 106 6.17 -10.45 -20.96
CA GLU A 106 5.12 -10.81 -21.89
C GLU A 106 5.44 -12.14 -22.59
N ILE A 107 4.56 -13.13 -22.41
CA ILE A 107 4.72 -14.45 -23.04
C ILE A 107 3.67 -14.72 -24.12
N SER A 108 2.85 -13.72 -24.49
CA SER A 108 1.71 -13.92 -25.41
C SER A 108 2.07 -14.57 -26.75
N SER A 109 3.28 -14.31 -27.27
CA SER A 109 3.81 -14.96 -28.49
C SER A 109 4.15 -16.44 -28.33
N GLN A 110 4.28 -16.92 -27.10
CA GLN A 110 4.60 -18.31 -26.73
C GLN A 110 3.34 -19.11 -26.40
N LEU A 111 2.17 -18.47 -26.42
CA LEU A 111 0.88 -19.08 -26.08
C LEU A 111 0.10 -19.44 -27.32
N SER A 112 -0.37 -20.69 -27.40
CA SER A 112 -1.28 -21.13 -28.44
C SER A 112 -2.35 -22.07 -27.89
N TRP A 113 -3.58 -21.92 -28.36
CA TRP A 113 -4.64 -22.88 -28.12
C TRP A 113 -5.20 -23.38 -29.45
N GLN A 114 -5.10 -24.69 -29.70
CA GLN A 114 -5.60 -25.31 -30.93
C GLN A 114 -5.10 -24.64 -32.22
N GLY A 115 -3.83 -24.18 -32.21
CA GLY A 115 -3.20 -23.52 -33.36
C GLY A 115 -3.53 -22.02 -33.50
N GLN A 116 -4.31 -21.44 -32.59
CA GLN A 116 -4.58 -20.00 -32.53
C GLN A 116 -3.79 -19.35 -31.38
N PRO A 117 -3.35 -18.08 -31.49
CA PRO A 117 -2.67 -17.40 -30.38
C PRO A 117 -3.60 -17.15 -29.18
N GLY A 118 -3.08 -17.33 -27.96
CA GLY A 118 -3.79 -17.02 -26.71
C GLY A 118 -4.39 -18.23 -25.98
N PHE A 119 -5.50 -18.01 -25.30
CA PHE A 119 -6.19 -18.98 -24.44
C PHE A 119 -7.52 -19.38 -25.04
N GLY A 120 -7.81 -20.69 -25.03
CA GLY A 120 -9.18 -21.17 -25.11
C GLY A 120 -9.90 -20.92 -23.79
N VAL A 121 -11.08 -20.32 -23.84
CA VAL A 121 -11.84 -19.91 -22.67
C VAL A 121 -13.22 -20.54 -22.71
N GLU A 122 -13.59 -21.20 -21.62
CA GLU A 122 -14.88 -21.85 -21.42
C GLU A 122 -15.58 -21.22 -20.20
N TYR A 123 -16.75 -20.62 -20.41
CA TYR A 123 -17.57 -20.02 -19.34
C TYR A 123 -18.68 -20.97 -18.91
N PHE A 124 -18.93 -21.04 -17.60
CA PHE A 124 -19.95 -21.88 -16.99
C PHE A 124 -20.86 -21.05 -16.07
N ASN A 125 -22.16 -21.32 -16.08
CA ASN A 125 -23.17 -20.65 -15.25
C ASN A 125 -23.30 -21.25 -13.83
N ASN A 126 -22.20 -21.80 -13.31
CA ASN A 126 -22.10 -22.36 -11.98
C ASN A 126 -20.67 -22.22 -11.47
N ARG A 127 -20.48 -22.35 -10.16
CA ARG A 127 -19.17 -22.18 -9.50
C ARG A 127 -18.22 -23.38 -9.63
N ASP A 128 -18.67 -24.49 -10.19
CA ASP A 128 -17.99 -25.79 -10.09
C ASP A 128 -17.45 -26.31 -11.43
N LEU A 129 -17.53 -25.52 -12.51
CA LEU A 129 -17.18 -25.94 -13.88
C LEU A 129 -17.95 -27.20 -14.33
N ARG A 130 -19.20 -27.35 -13.88
CA ARG A 130 -20.05 -28.52 -14.18
C ARG A 130 -20.85 -28.33 -15.47
N GLY A 131 -21.04 -29.42 -16.20
CA GLY A 131 -21.86 -29.47 -17.42
C GLY A 131 -21.15 -28.91 -18.65
N GLU A 132 -21.91 -28.62 -19.70
CA GLU A 132 -21.39 -27.94 -20.89
C GLU A 132 -21.20 -26.45 -20.60
N PRO A 133 -20.10 -25.84 -21.05
CA PRO A 133 -19.92 -24.40 -20.95
C PRO A 133 -20.94 -23.68 -21.84
N ILE A 134 -21.45 -22.57 -21.31
CA ILE A 134 -22.43 -21.73 -21.99
C ILE A 134 -21.81 -20.92 -23.13
N LEU A 135 -20.50 -20.70 -23.09
CA LEU A 135 -19.74 -19.99 -24.11
C LEU A 135 -18.32 -20.56 -24.21
N ARG A 136 -17.84 -20.71 -25.45
CA ARG A 136 -16.44 -21.00 -25.76
C ARG A 136 -15.89 -19.89 -26.67
N ARG A 137 -14.74 -19.32 -26.34
CA ARG A 137 -14.06 -18.31 -27.16
C ARG A 137 -12.55 -18.37 -27.00
N THR A 138 -11.83 -17.51 -27.74
CA THR A 138 -10.39 -17.30 -27.54
C THR A 138 -10.16 -15.91 -26.94
N GLU A 139 -9.28 -15.81 -25.96
CA GLU A 139 -8.84 -14.55 -25.35
C GLU A 139 -7.32 -14.44 -25.43
N LYS A 140 -6.79 -13.24 -25.69
CA LYS A 140 -5.34 -13.02 -25.80
C LYS A 140 -4.65 -13.00 -24.44
N THR A 141 -5.34 -12.47 -23.43
CA THR A 141 -4.84 -12.22 -22.09
C THR A 141 -5.93 -12.56 -21.07
N ILE A 142 -5.51 -12.79 -19.83
CA ILE A 142 -6.42 -12.95 -18.69
C ILE A 142 -6.17 -11.75 -17.79
N ASP A 143 -6.98 -10.71 -17.94
CA ASP A 143 -6.98 -9.51 -17.11
C ASP A 143 -8.37 -8.89 -17.10
N ASN A 144 -9.27 -9.54 -16.37
CA ASN A 144 -10.68 -9.17 -16.34
C ASN A 144 -11.07 -8.63 -14.96
N ASN A 145 -11.91 -7.59 -14.96
CA ASN A 145 -12.48 -6.98 -13.76
C ASN A 145 -13.92 -6.56 -14.06
N TRP A 146 -14.86 -7.03 -13.24
CA TRP A 146 -16.29 -6.79 -13.40
C TRP A 146 -16.90 -6.30 -12.07
N GLN A 147 -17.80 -5.33 -12.17
CA GLN A 147 -18.62 -4.92 -11.02
C GLN A 147 -19.66 -6.00 -10.69
N GLU A 148 -20.11 -6.02 -9.44
CA GLU A 148 -21.16 -6.96 -9.02
C GLU A 148 -22.39 -6.84 -9.93
N GLY A 149 -22.82 -7.98 -10.48
CA GLY A 149 -23.97 -8.05 -11.38
C GLY A 149 -23.75 -7.47 -12.78
N GLN A 150 -22.56 -6.97 -13.11
CA GLN A 150 -22.19 -6.60 -14.48
C GLN A 150 -22.26 -7.83 -15.39
N ILE A 151 -22.63 -7.62 -16.65
CA ILE A 151 -22.59 -8.68 -17.67
C ILE A 151 -21.12 -9.03 -17.96
N VAL A 152 -20.78 -10.30 -17.79
CA VAL A 152 -19.47 -10.89 -18.09
C VAL A 152 -19.41 -11.24 -19.58
N VAL A 153 -20.38 -12.05 -20.03
CA VAL A 153 -20.60 -12.45 -21.42
C VAL A 153 -22.08 -12.75 -21.63
N ASP A 154 -22.65 -12.31 -22.74
CA ASP A 154 -24.06 -12.51 -23.09
C ASP A 154 -25.04 -12.17 -21.95
N THR A 155 -25.64 -13.19 -21.32
CA THR A 155 -26.56 -13.06 -20.18
C THR A 155 -25.94 -13.44 -18.85
N LEU A 156 -24.68 -13.91 -18.85
CA LEU A 156 -23.93 -14.26 -17.66
C LEU A 156 -23.55 -13.00 -16.91
N LYS A 157 -23.90 -12.95 -15.63
CA LYS A 157 -23.56 -11.84 -14.74
C LYS A 157 -22.38 -12.21 -13.86
N ALA A 158 -21.71 -11.19 -13.30
CA ALA A 158 -20.53 -11.31 -12.46
C ALA A 158 -20.83 -11.84 -11.05
N TYR A 159 -21.59 -12.93 -10.96
CA TYR A 159 -21.86 -13.71 -9.75
C TYR A 159 -22.23 -15.14 -10.17
N ASP A 160 -21.94 -16.11 -9.31
CA ASP A 160 -22.27 -17.53 -9.52
C ASP A 160 -21.78 -18.15 -10.85
N PHE A 161 -20.57 -17.79 -11.30
CA PHE A 161 -20.00 -18.32 -12.54
C PHE A 161 -18.60 -18.90 -12.35
N SER A 162 -18.14 -19.67 -13.33
CA SER A 162 -16.75 -20.13 -13.38
C SER A 162 -16.21 -20.10 -14.80
N VAL A 163 -14.89 -20.05 -14.91
CA VAL A 163 -14.17 -19.95 -16.18
C VAL A 163 -13.00 -20.91 -16.17
N ARG A 164 -12.80 -21.63 -17.28
CA ARG A 164 -11.58 -22.39 -17.55
C ARG A 164 -10.83 -21.75 -18.71
N TYR A 165 -9.59 -21.35 -18.44
CA TYR A 165 -8.63 -20.88 -19.42
C TYR A 165 -7.63 -22.00 -19.71
N SER A 166 -7.45 -22.36 -20.98
CA SER A 166 -6.50 -23.39 -21.41
C SER A 166 -5.60 -22.87 -22.52
N THR A 167 -4.30 -23.16 -22.43
CA THR A 167 -3.33 -22.79 -23.47
C THR A 167 -2.13 -23.75 -23.47
N ASP A 168 -1.42 -23.82 -24.58
CA ASP A 168 -0.11 -24.44 -24.72
C ASP A 168 0.96 -23.34 -24.67
N PHE A 169 1.83 -23.41 -23.66
CA PHE A 169 2.97 -22.52 -23.50
C PHE A 169 4.25 -23.18 -24.00
N THR A 170 4.88 -22.63 -25.03
CA THR A 170 6.16 -23.14 -25.55
C THR A 170 7.33 -22.29 -25.07
N ALA A 171 8.16 -22.86 -24.20
CA ALA A 171 9.30 -22.15 -23.63
C ALA A 171 10.40 -21.92 -24.69
N THR A 172 10.97 -20.72 -24.72
CA THR A 172 12.03 -20.35 -25.68
C THR A 172 13.44 -20.55 -25.13
N ALA A 173 13.57 -20.76 -23.81
CA ALA A 173 14.86 -20.91 -23.14
C ALA A 173 14.76 -21.86 -21.94
N ASN A 174 15.90 -22.46 -21.60
CA ASN A 174 16.08 -23.16 -20.33
C ASN A 174 16.08 -22.15 -19.17
N GLY A 175 15.43 -22.49 -18.05
CA GLY A 175 15.47 -21.64 -16.86
C GLY A 175 14.18 -21.73 -16.06
N THR A 176 13.64 -20.57 -15.68
CA THR A 176 12.39 -20.49 -14.92
C THR A 176 11.39 -19.59 -15.62
N THR A 177 10.10 -19.85 -15.40
CA THR A 177 9.02 -18.90 -15.67
C THR A 177 8.06 -18.95 -14.51
N THR A 178 7.82 -17.81 -13.88
CA THR A 178 6.87 -17.70 -12.78
C THR A 178 5.54 -17.20 -13.31
N PHE A 179 4.47 -17.93 -12.97
CA PHE A 179 3.08 -17.57 -13.23
C PHE A 179 2.48 -17.04 -11.93
N GLU A 180 1.89 -15.86 -11.97
CA GLU A 180 1.19 -15.20 -10.87
C GLU A 180 -0.31 -15.19 -11.18
N MET A 181 -1.09 -15.87 -10.35
CA MET A 181 -2.54 -15.97 -10.42
C MET A 181 -3.16 -15.07 -9.37
N ASP A 182 -3.97 -14.11 -9.80
CA ASP A 182 -4.64 -13.14 -8.94
C ASP A 182 -6.13 -13.18 -9.24
N ALA A 183 -6.95 -13.58 -8.27
CA ALA A 183 -8.39 -13.57 -8.40
C ALA A 183 -9.04 -13.34 -7.04
N ASP A 184 -10.27 -12.82 -7.04
CA ASP A 184 -10.97 -12.35 -5.83
C ASP A 184 -11.68 -13.46 -5.04
N ASP A 185 -12.11 -14.54 -5.71
CA ASP A 185 -12.77 -15.69 -5.10
C ASP A 185 -11.92 -16.97 -5.23
N GLY A 186 -12.31 -17.96 -6.03
CA GLY A 186 -11.65 -19.27 -6.07
C GLY A 186 -10.83 -19.49 -7.33
N TYR A 187 -9.63 -20.06 -7.23
CA TYR A 187 -8.84 -20.40 -8.42
C TYR A 187 -7.92 -21.62 -8.26
N ARG A 188 -7.57 -22.24 -9.39
CA ARG A 188 -6.63 -23.37 -9.50
C ARG A 188 -5.76 -23.24 -10.74
N PHE A 189 -4.53 -23.72 -10.66
CA PHE A 189 -3.59 -23.71 -11.78
C PHE A 189 -2.94 -25.07 -11.97
N PHE A 190 -2.93 -25.53 -13.22
CA PHE A 190 -2.42 -26.84 -13.62
C PHE A 190 -1.36 -26.69 -14.71
N VAL A 191 -0.36 -27.57 -14.66
CA VAL A 191 0.66 -27.75 -15.69
C VAL A 191 0.70 -29.21 -16.09
N ASP A 192 0.55 -29.51 -17.38
CA ASP A 192 0.52 -30.87 -17.93
C ASP A 192 -0.49 -31.79 -17.21
N GLY A 193 -1.64 -31.21 -16.83
CA GLY A 193 -2.71 -31.90 -16.10
C GLY A 193 -2.46 -32.10 -14.60
N LYS A 194 -1.28 -31.71 -14.08
CA LYS A 194 -0.97 -31.76 -12.65
C LYS A 194 -1.36 -30.45 -11.97
N GLU A 195 -2.06 -30.55 -10.85
CA GLU A 195 -2.41 -29.40 -10.01
C GLU A 195 -1.14 -28.84 -9.33
N MET A 196 -0.86 -27.57 -9.58
CA MET A 196 0.30 -26.86 -9.03
C MET A 196 -0.09 -25.85 -7.95
N VAL A 197 -1.25 -25.22 -8.10
CA VAL A 197 -1.84 -24.32 -7.10
C VAL A 197 -3.31 -24.60 -6.97
N ASN A 198 -3.77 -24.69 -5.72
CA ASN A 198 -5.17 -24.82 -5.39
C ASN A 198 -5.55 -23.84 -4.29
N ALA A 199 -6.37 -22.88 -4.67
CA ALA A 199 -7.02 -21.90 -3.80
C ALA A 199 -8.51 -21.85 -4.17
N TRP A 200 -9.12 -23.02 -4.37
CA TRP A 200 -10.51 -23.07 -4.84
C TRP A 200 -11.49 -22.59 -3.77
N LEU A 201 -11.32 -22.97 -2.50
CA LEU A 201 -12.18 -22.43 -1.43
C LEU A 201 -12.07 -20.90 -1.38
N ARG A 202 -13.20 -20.19 -1.14
CA ARG A 202 -13.30 -18.72 -1.11
C ARG A 202 -12.01 -18.10 -0.58
N ASN A 203 -11.19 -17.60 -1.49
CA ASN A 203 -9.86 -17.11 -1.16
C ASN A 203 -9.89 -15.59 -1.18
N ARG A 204 -10.16 -14.98 -0.02
CA ARG A 204 -10.04 -13.53 0.18
C ARG A 204 -8.59 -13.01 0.05
N TRP A 205 -7.62 -13.88 -0.18
CA TRP A 205 -6.19 -13.58 -0.05
C TRP A 205 -5.49 -13.63 -1.40
N GLY A 206 -4.65 -12.61 -1.62
CA GLY A 206 -4.17 -12.17 -2.93
C GLY A 206 -3.35 -13.17 -3.75
N ALA A 207 -2.68 -12.62 -4.75
CA ALA A 207 -2.05 -13.43 -5.80
C ALA A 207 -1.11 -14.52 -5.27
N ARG A 208 -1.21 -15.73 -5.84
CA ARG A 208 -0.25 -16.83 -5.64
C ARG A 208 0.62 -16.98 -6.86
N SER A 209 1.85 -17.44 -6.66
CA SER A 209 2.76 -17.71 -7.77
C SER A 209 3.20 -19.17 -7.82
N TYR A 210 3.41 -19.66 -9.04
CA TYR A 210 4.03 -20.95 -9.32
C TYR A 210 5.24 -20.75 -10.23
N ARG A 211 6.39 -21.27 -9.83
CA ARG A 211 7.63 -21.22 -10.61
C ARG A 211 7.82 -22.53 -11.37
N LEU A 212 7.63 -22.47 -12.68
CA LEU A 212 7.90 -23.57 -13.61
C LEU A 212 9.38 -23.59 -13.98
N GLN A 213 10.01 -24.77 -13.94
CA GLN A 213 11.31 -24.99 -14.58
C GLN A 213 11.09 -25.25 -16.06
N THR A 214 11.65 -24.40 -16.92
CA THR A 214 11.44 -24.46 -18.37
C THR A 214 12.60 -25.11 -19.09
N GLU A 215 12.27 -25.89 -20.12
CA GLU A 215 13.20 -26.49 -21.09
C GLU A 215 12.94 -25.84 -22.46
N ALA A 216 14.00 -25.39 -23.13
CA ALA A 216 13.89 -24.71 -24.42
C ALA A 216 13.22 -25.62 -25.47
N GLY A 217 12.20 -25.09 -26.15
CA GLY A 217 11.41 -25.79 -27.15
C GLY A 217 10.32 -26.72 -26.58
N ARG A 218 10.27 -26.93 -25.26
CA ARG A 218 9.22 -27.75 -24.64
C ARG A 218 7.91 -26.96 -24.54
N THR A 219 6.83 -27.63 -24.91
CA THR A 219 5.46 -27.14 -24.73
C THR A 219 4.86 -27.71 -23.45
N TYR A 220 4.23 -26.84 -22.67
CA TYR A 220 3.53 -27.14 -21.42
C TYR A 220 2.05 -26.81 -21.57
N ARG A 221 1.16 -27.75 -21.21
CA ARG A 221 -0.29 -27.49 -21.18
C ARG A 221 -0.63 -26.77 -19.89
N LEU A 222 -1.05 -25.51 -20.01
CA LEU A 222 -1.49 -24.69 -18.89
C LEU A 222 -3.01 -24.71 -18.81
N VAL A 223 -3.55 -24.88 -17.60
CA VAL A 223 -4.97 -24.69 -17.31
C VAL A 223 -5.09 -23.80 -16.09
N PHE A 224 -5.81 -22.68 -16.22
CA PHE A 224 -6.15 -21.78 -15.12
C PHE A 224 -7.67 -21.76 -14.97
N GLU A 225 -8.14 -22.11 -13.79
CA GLU A 225 -9.56 -22.16 -13.47
C GLU A 225 -9.89 -21.12 -12.40
N TYR A 226 -11.05 -20.48 -12.55
CA TYR A 226 -11.55 -19.44 -11.66
C TYR A 226 -13.05 -19.64 -11.41
N TYR A 227 -13.53 -19.31 -10.22
CA TYR A 227 -14.95 -19.09 -9.97
C TYR A 227 -15.20 -17.76 -9.25
N GLN A 228 -16.37 -17.18 -9.55
CA GLN A 228 -16.97 -16.07 -8.84
C GLN A 228 -18.21 -16.51 -8.07
N GLY A 229 -18.29 -16.12 -6.80
CA GLY A 229 -19.44 -16.31 -5.94
C GLY A 229 -20.37 -15.10 -5.92
N GLU A 230 -19.95 -14.04 -5.23
CA GLU A 230 -20.75 -12.83 -4.96
C GLU A 230 -19.86 -11.58 -4.94
N GLY A 231 -20.43 -10.39 -5.08
CA GLY A 231 -19.65 -9.15 -5.11
C GLY A 231 -19.00 -8.87 -6.47
N LYS A 232 -18.01 -7.97 -6.48
CA LYS A 232 -17.16 -7.69 -7.66
C LYS A 232 -16.39 -8.95 -8.05
N ALA A 233 -16.09 -9.14 -9.33
CA ALA A 233 -15.36 -10.30 -9.85
C ALA A 233 -14.06 -9.85 -10.52
N SER A 234 -12.93 -10.48 -10.24
CA SER A 234 -11.66 -10.17 -10.91
C SER A 234 -10.76 -11.38 -11.07
N VAL A 235 -10.12 -11.52 -12.23
CA VAL A 235 -9.19 -12.62 -12.51
C VAL A 235 -8.06 -12.15 -13.44
N ARG A 236 -6.82 -12.45 -13.06
CA ARG A 236 -5.61 -12.16 -13.83
C ARG A 236 -4.62 -13.30 -13.80
N LEU A 237 -3.92 -13.49 -14.91
CA LEU A 237 -2.73 -14.32 -15.00
C LEU A 237 -1.57 -13.47 -15.54
N ARG A 238 -0.53 -13.32 -14.74
CA ARG A 238 0.69 -12.59 -15.12
C ARG A 238 1.89 -13.52 -15.11
N THR A 239 2.91 -13.18 -15.88
CA THR A 239 4.10 -14.01 -16.04
C THR A 239 5.36 -13.20 -15.89
N GLY A 240 6.43 -13.81 -15.41
CA GLY A 240 7.70 -13.12 -15.24
C GLY A 240 8.77 -13.99 -14.62
N ASN A 241 9.85 -13.34 -14.19
CA ASN A 241 10.95 -13.95 -13.46
C ASN A 241 11.12 -13.30 -12.09
N LEU A 242 11.40 -14.12 -11.07
CA LEU A 242 11.73 -13.61 -9.75
C LEU A 242 13.19 -13.12 -9.75
N VAL A 243 13.36 -11.81 -9.68
CA VAL A 243 14.65 -11.13 -9.75
C VAL A 243 14.94 -10.48 -8.40
N LYS A 244 16.12 -10.79 -7.86
CA LYS A 244 16.61 -10.14 -6.64
C LYS A 244 17.08 -8.74 -6.97
N SER A 245 16.66 -7.77 -6.17
CA SER A 245 16.99 -6.37 -6.36
C SER A 245 18.44 -6.10 -5.96
N ASP A 246 19.16 -5.38 -6.82
CA ASP A 246 20.53 -4.94 -6.57
C ASP A 246 20.52 -3.51 -6.03
N PHE A 247 20.61 -3.38 -4.70
CA PHE A 247 20.57 -2.08 -4.05
C PHE A 247 21.80 -1.22 -4.37
N ALA A 248 22.95 -1.81 -4.69
CA ALA A 248 24.16 -1.07 -5.04
C ALA A 248 24.07 -0.50 -6.46
N ALA A 249 23.55 -1.28 -7.40
CA ALA A 249 23.24 -0.82 -8.75
C ALA A 249 22.17 0.28 -8.73
N LEU A 250 21.09 0.08 -7.96
CA LEU A 250 20.05 1.09 -7.78
C LEU A 250 20.63 2.39 -7.20
N ALA A 251 21.34 2.32 -6.07
CA ALA A 251 21.98 3.51 -5.48
C ALA A 251 22.94 4.22 -6.46
N SER A 252 23.63 3.46 -7.31
CA SER A 252 24.52 4.03 -8.34
C SER A 252 23.75 4.75 -9.45
N LYS A 253 22.59 4.22 -9.87
CA LYS A 253 21.69 4.85 -10.85
C LYS A 253 21.10 6.17 -10.35
N LEU A 254 20.97 6.34 -9.03
CA LEU A 254 20.35 7.51 -8.41
C LEU A 254 21.35 8.62 -8.03
N LYS A 255 22.59 8.58 -8.52
CA LYS A 255 23.61 9.59 -8.19
C LYS A 255 23.35 10.98 -8.78
N ASP A 256 22.51 11.09 -9.80
CA ASP A 256 22.19 12.35 -10.49
C ASP A 256 20.84 12.96 -10.06
N VAL A 257 20.05 12.28 -9.22
CA VAL A 257 18.76 12.81 -8.76
C VAL A 257 18.95 13.94 -7.74
N ASP A 258 17.99 14.84 -7.67
CA ASP A 258 17.96 15.97 -6.72
C ASP A 258 17.53 15.53 -5.33
N ALA A 259 16.60 14.56 -5.25
CA ALA A 259 16.11 13.97 -4.00
C ALA A 259 15.60 12.54 -4.21
N ILE A 260 15.54 11.78 -3.12
CA ILE A 260 14.98 10.44 -3.05
C ILE A 260 13.80 10.44 -2.06
N VAL A 261 12.64 10.01 -2.52
CA VAL A 261 11.45 9.78 -1.71
C VAL A 261 11.21 8.28 -1.65
N TYR A 262 11.51 7.66 -0.51
CA TYR A 262 11.19 6.26 -0.26
C TYR A 262 9.82 6.16 0.42
N VAL A 263 8.84 5.58 -0.26
CA VAL A 263 7.47 5.37 0.21
C VAL A 263 7.32 3.90 0.61
N GLY A 264 7.43 3.64 1.91
CA GLY A 264 7.44 2.31 2.49
C GLY A 264 6.51 2.18 3.69
N GLY A 265 6.87 1.31 4.62
CA GLY A 265 6.02 0.92 5.74
C GLY A 265 5.35 -0.43 5.47
N ILE A 266 4.10 -0.57 5.90
CA ILE A 266 3.28 -1.77 5.67
C ILE A 266 2.06 -1.41 4.84
N SER A 267 1.15 -2.35 4.68
CA SER A 267 -0.02 -2.19 3.82
C SER A 267 -1.18 -3.04 4.32
N PRO A 268 -2.42 -2.73 3.92
CA PRO A 268 -3.59 -3.60 4.16
C PRO A 268 -3.42 -5.03 3.63
N GLN A 269 -2.45 -5.29 2.74
CA GLN A 269 -2.08 -6.64 2.31
C GLN A 269 -1.31 -7.45 3.38
N LEU A 270 -0.83 -6.82 4.45
CA LEU A 270 -0.06 -7.46 5.53
C LEU A 270 -0.70 -7.33 6.91
N GLU A 271 -1.52 -6.30 7.14
CA GLU A 271 -2.26 -6.12 8.39
C GLU A 271 -3.76 -6.07 8.08
N GLY A 272 -4.57 -6.86 8.79
CA GLY A 272 -6.01 -6.93 8.54
C GLY A 272 -6.72 -8.06 9.29
N GLU A 273 -8.05 -8.05 9.26
CA GLU A 273 -8.87 -9.06 9.94
C GLU A 273 -8.81 -10.40 9.20
N GLU A 274 -8.64 -11.50 9.96
CA GLU A 274 -8.71 -12.89 9.48
C GLU A 274 -7.78 -13.26 8.30
N MET A 275 -6.70 -12.51 8.08
CA MET A 275 -5.80 -12.77 6.95
C MET A 275 -4.97 -14.04 7.14
N GLN A 276 -4.54 -14.65 6.03
CA GLN A 276 -3.59 -15.76 6.00
C GLN A 276 -2.19 -15.29 5.58
N VAL A 277 -1.70 -14.22 6.20
CA VAL A 277 -0.35 -13.73 5.97
C VAL A 277 0.64 -14.56 6.80
N ASN A 278 1.70 -15.04 6.15
CA ASN A 278 2.74 -15.86 6.79
C ASN A 278 4.13 -15.39 6.34
N TYR A 279 4.46 -14.14 6.69
CA TYR A 279 5.78 -13.56 6.51
C TYR A 279 6.44 -13.33 7.88
N PRO A 280 7.79 -13.24 7.96
CA PRO A 280 8.46 -12.90 9.20
C PRO A 280 7.88 -11.63 9.84
N GLY A 281 7.46 -11.73 11.10
CA GLY A 281 6.82 -10.63 11.85
C GLY A 281 5.29 -10.58 11.76
N PHE A 282 4.65 -11.60 11.16
CA PHE A 282 3.19 -11.70 11.01
C PHE A 282 2.70 -13.11 11.38
N ASP A 283 1.52 -13.19 11.97
CA ASP A 283 0.75 -14.43 12.17
C ASP A 283 -0.69 -14.18 11.77
N GLY A 284 -1.03 -14.58 10.55
CA GLY A 284 -2.21 -14.04 9.89
C GLY A 284 -2.08 -12.53 9.73
N GLY A 285 -3.19 -11.79 9.81
CA GLY A 285 -3.17 -10.34 9.69
C GLY A 285 -2.70 -9.58 10.94
N ASP A 286 -2.35 -10.30 12.01
CA ASP A 286 -1.73 -9.73 13.21
C ASP A 286 -0.21 -9.65 13.07
N ARG A 287 0.38 -8.62 13.69
CA ARG A 287 1.84 -8.41 13.70
C ARG A 287 2.46 -9.02 14.95
N THR A 288 3.34 -9.99 14.76
CA THR A 288 4.18 -10.56 15.83
C THR A 288 5.44 -9.74 16.10
N SER A 289 5.75 -8.79 15.21
CA SER A 289 6.77 -7.75 15.41
C SER A 289 6.26 -6.39 14.93
N ILE A 290 6.51 -5.35 15.72
CA ILE A 290 6.21 -3.97 15.34
C ILE A 290 7.31 -3.32 14.52
N LEU A 291 8.49 -3.94 14.39
CA LEU A 291 9.60 -3.42 13.59
C LEU A 291 9.22 -3.30 12.11
N LEU A 292 9.70 -2.23 11.46
CA LEU A 292 9.70 -2.14 10.00
C LEU A 292 10.45 -3.36 9.43
N PRO A 293 9.92 -4.03 8.39
CA PRO A 293 10.60 -5.16 7.77
C PRO A 293 12.03 -4.80 7.34
N ALA A 294 12.99 -5.61 7.79
CA ALA A 294 14.43 -5.31 7.71
C ALA A 294 14.92 -5.04 6.28
N VAL A 295 14.28 -5.62 5.26
CA VAL A 295 14.62 -5.39 3.85
C VAL A 295 14.49 -3.91 3.46
N GLN A 296 13.48 -3.22 4.01
CA GLN A 296 13.23 -1.81 3.73
C GLN A 296 14.30 -0.93 4.40
N THR A 297 14.69 -1.26 5.63
CA THR A 297 15.85 -0.66 6.32
C THR A 297 17.13 -0.85 5.50
N ASN A 298 17.36 -2.05 4.97
CA ASN A 298 18.56 -2.35 4.18
C ASN A 298 18.61 -1.55 2.86
N LEU A 299 17.48 -1.40 2.18
CA LEU A 299 17.39 -0.52 1.02
C LEU A 299 17.65 0.94 1.42
N MET A 300 17.01 1.45 2.47
CA MET A 300 17.23 2.83 2.92
C MET A 300 18.68 3.10 3.36
N LYS A 301 19.41 2.12 3.90
CA LYS A 301 20.87 2.22 4.13
C LYS A 301 21.63 2.47 2.82
N ALA A 302 21.33 1.71 1.76
CA ALA A 302 21.95 1.90 0.45
C ALA A 302 21.58 3.26 -0.17
N LEU A 303 20.32 3.68 -0.05
CA LEU A 303 19.87 4.99 -0.52
C LEU A 303 20.54 6.13 0.25
N LYS A 304 20.66 6.01 1.58
CA LYS A 304 21.34 7.02 2.43
C LYS A 304 22.81 7.19 2.07
N ALA A 305 23.47 6.12 1.64
CA ALA A 305 24.88 6.13 1.22
C ALA A 305 25.12 6.93 -0.08
N THR A 306 24.08 7.24 -0.85
CA THR A 306 24.19 8.11 -2.04
C THR A 306 24.52 9.56 -1.69
N GLY A 307 24.27 9.98 -0.44
CA GLY A 307 24.42 11.37 0.00
C GLY A 307 23.32 12.31 -0.48
N LYS A 308 22.32 11.81 -1.23
CA LYS A 308 21.17 12.62 -1.67
C LYS A 308 20.22 12.94 -0.52
N PRO A 309 19.48 14.07 -0.59
CA PRO A 309 18.33 14.30 0.25
C PRO A 309 17.40 13.09 0.22
N LEU A 310 17.15 12.47 1.37
CA LEU A 310 16.36 11.25 1.50
C LEU A 310 15.20 11.49 2.46
N VAL A 311 13.99 11.30 1.95
CA VAL A 311 12.75 11.36 2.72
C VAL A 311 12.18 9.96 2.83
N PHE A 312 11.87 9.52 4.06
CA PHE A 312 11.07 8.32 4.29
C PHE A 312 9.62 8.72 4.51
N VAL A 313 8.76 8.32 3.57
CA VAL A 313 7.31 8.37 3.71
C VAL A 313 6.84 7.01 4.22
N MET A 314 6.37 7.00 5.46
CA MET A 314 5.85 5.85 6.17
C MET A 314 4.33 5.77 5.99
N MET A 315 3.85 4.73 5.31
CA MET A 315 2.43 4.39 5.25
C MET A 315 2.16 3.15 6.11
N THR A 316 1.16 3.27 6.98
CA THR A 316 0.79 2.22 7.95
C THR A 316 -0.57 2.55 8.55
N GLY A 317 -1.33 1.53 8.96
CA GLY A 317 -2.57 1.71 9.72
C GLY A 317 -2.35 1.76 11.24
N SER A 318 -1.12 1.55 11.71
CA SER A 318 -0.82 1.36 13.13
C SER A 318 0.61 1.81 13.49
N ALA A 319 1.05 1.61 14.73
CA ALA A 319 2.41 2.00 15.14
C ALA A 319 3.45 1.01 14.59
N ILE A 320 4.47 1.51 13.88
CA ILE A 320 5.64 0.72 13.47
C ILE A 320 6.92 1.28 14.11
N ALA A 321 7.77 0.39 14.61
CA ALA A 321 9.07 0.73 15.17
C ALA A 321 10.10 0.88 14.05
N THR A 322 10.78 2.03 14.04
CA THR A 322 11.77 2.42 13.02
C THR A 322 13.01 3.03 13.66
N PRO A 323 13.70 2.30 14.56
CA PRO A 323 14.80 2.86 15.35
C PRO A 323 15.96 3.34 14.46
N TRP A 324 16.37 2.53 13.49
CA TRP A 324 17.47 2.89 12.59
C TRP A 324 17.09 4.11 11.73
N GLU A 325 15.89 4.13 11.17
CA GLU A 325 15.45 5.21 10.30
C GLU A 325 15.36 6.53 11.07
N SER A 326 14.78 6.47 12.28
CA SER A 326 14.62 7.64 13.16
C SER A 326 15.95 8.27 13.55
N GLU A 327 17.02 7.48 13.63
CA GLU A 327 18.38 7.96 13.86
C GLU A 327 19.04 8.50 12.58
N ASN A 328 18.89 7.81 11.45
CA ASN A 328 19.75 7.98 10.27
C ASN A 328 19.11 8.73 9.09
N ILE A 329 17.78 8.77 9.00
CA ILE A 329 17.05 9.41 7.90
C ILE A 329 16.70 10.84 8.33
N PRO A 330 17.00 11.87 7.51
CA PRO A 330 16.86 13.25 7.92
C PRO A 330 15.40 13.74 7.92
N ALA A 331 14.54 13.20 7.06
CA ALA A 331 13.11 13.52 7.04
C ALA A 331 12.24 12.27 7.05
N ILE A 332 11.26 12.24 7.94
CA ILE A 332 10.30 11.14 8.08
C ILE A 332 8.90 11.72 8.18
N VAL A 333 8.01 11.27 7.29
CA VAL A 333 6.60 11.66 7.22
C VAL A 333 5.76 10.41 7.43
N ASN A 334 4.84 10.40 8.39
CA ASN A 334 3.80 9.39 8.48
C ASN A 334 2.57 9.88 7.71
N ALA A 335 2.20 9.14 6.67
CA ALA A 335 1.10 9.47 5.77
C ALA A 335 -0.15 8.59 5.96
N TRP A 336 -0.10 7.62 6.89
CA TRP A 336 -1.17 6.66 7.13
C TRP A 336 -1.69 5.98 5.85
N TYR A 337 -2.96 5.60 5.85
CA TYR A 337 -3.75 5.26 4.67
C TYR A 337 -4.79 6.39 4.47
N GLY A 338 -4.42 7.42 3.70
CA GLY A 338 -5.11 8.71 3.68
C GLY A 338 -6.35 8.80 2.78
N GLY A 339 -6.85 7.70 2.22
CA GLY A 339 -8.00 7.70 1.32
C GLY A 339 -7.68 8.20 -0.10
N GLN A 340 -8.71 8.38 -0.93
CA GLN A 340 -8.58 8.51 -2.39
C GLN A 340 -7.60 9.60 -2.90
N ASP A 341 -7.39 10.67 -2.13
CA ASP A 341 -6.52 11.80 -2.47
C ASP A 341 -5.22 11.85 -1.63
N ALA A 342 -4.85 10.76 -0.95
CA ALA A 342 -3.66 10.72 -0.09
C ALA A 342 -2.37 11.09 -0.83
N GLY A 343 -2.22 10.67 -2.08
CA GLY A 343 -1.06 11.03 -2.90
C GLY A 343 -0.96 12.53 -3.17
N THR A 344 -2.09 13.20 -3.42
CA THR A 344 -2.15 14.66 -3.57
C THR A 344 -1.76 15.35 -2.26
N ALA A 345 -2.36 14.94 -1.14
CA ALA A 345 -2.06 15.47 0.18
C ALA A 345 -0.57 15.30 0.56
N LEU A 346 -0.01 14.12 0.30
CA LEU A 346 1.40 13.82 0.52
C LEU A 346 2.29 14.74 -0.31
N ALA A 347 2.00 14.90 -1.61
CA ALA A 347 2.76 15.81 -2.45
C ALA A 347 2.67 17.26 -1.96
N ASP A 348 1.51 17.71 -1.49
CA ASP A 348 1.39 19.05 -0.92
C ASP A 348 2.28 19.26 0.32
N VAL A 349 2.37 18.24 1.19
CA VAL A 349 3.30 18.27 2.34
C VAL A 349 4.75 18.24 1.86
N LEU A 350 5.12 17.29 0.99
CA LEU A 350 6.50 17.11 0.54
C LEU A 350 7.05 18.38 -0.13
N PHE A 351 6.24 19.10 -0.90
CA PHE A 351 6.65 20.31 -1.63
C PHE A 351 6.21 21.62 -0.95
N GLY A 352 5.69 21.55 0.27
CA GLY A 352 5.41 22.71 1.11
C GLY A 352 4.21 23.56 0.69
N ASP A 353 3.30 23.01 -0.12
CA ASP A 353 1.97 23.60 -0.40
C ASP A 353 1.02 23.44 0.78
N TYR A 354 1.30 22.49 1.66
CA TYR A 354 0.62 22.33 2.94
C TYR A 354 1.65 22.23 4.06
N ASN A 355 1.44 22.98 5.13
CA ASN A 355 2.24 22.88 6.35
C ASN A 355 1.61 21.80 7.25
N PRO A 356 2.28 20.65 7.49
CA PRO A 356 1.71 19.56 8.25
C PRO A 356 1.44 19.97 9.71
N SER A 357 0.27 19.57 10.22
CA SER A 357 -0.18 19.84 11.59
C SER A 357 -0.73 18.61 12.31
N GLY A 358 -0.73 17.45 11.67
CA GLY A 358 -1.16 16.19 12.26
C GLY A 358 -0.32 15.82 13.49
N ARG A 359 -0.96 15.21 14.48
CA ARG A 359 -0.33 14.73 15.72
C ARG A 359 -0.57 13.23 15.86
N LEU A 360 0.43 12.50 16.34
CA LEU A 360 0.31 11.05 16.54
C LEU A 360 -0.81 10.72 17.54
N PRO A 361 -1.85 9.95 17.16
CA PRO A 361 -2.87 9.49 18.10
C PRO A 361 -2.39 8.27 18.91
N LEU A 362 -1.20 7.76 18.62
CA LEU A 362 -0.62 6.55 19.22
C LEU A 362 0.80 6.82 19.72
N THR A 363 1.23 6.06 20.73
CA THR A 363 2.66 6.00 21.10
C THR A 363 3.37 5.03 20.18
N PHE A 364 4.47 5.46 19.55
CA PHE A 364 5.32 4.60 18.74
C PHE A 364 6.49 4.12 19.60
N TYR A 365 6.63 2.80 19.74
CA TYR A 365 7.65 2.15 20.56
C TYR A 365 8.93 1.92 19.76
N ARG A 366 10.05 1.64 20.43
CA ARG A 366 11.36 1.44 19.78
C ARG A 366 11.60 0.00 19.39
N SER A 367 11.02 -0.95 20.12
CA SER A 367 11.30 -2.38 20.03
C SER A 367 10.06 -3.20 20.41
N ASP A 368 9.99 -4.45 19.95
CA ASP A 368 8.99 -5.42 20.42
C ASP A 368 9.08 -5.61 21.95
N SER A 369 10.30 -5.56 22.50
CA SER A 369 10.55 -5.69 23.94
C SER A 369 9.98 -4.54 24.78
N ASP A 370 9.57 -3.42 24.16
CA ASP A 370 8.90 -2.33 24.86
C ASP A 370 7.42 -2.65 25.14
N LEU A 371 6.87 -3.68 24.50
CA LEU A 371 5.49 -4.10 24.64
C LEU A 371 5.40 -5.38 25.48
N PRO A 372 4.32 -5.54 26.27
CA PRO A 372 4.03 -6.80 26.91
C PRO A 372 3.63 -7.85 25.85
N ASP A 373 3.52 -9.11 26.29
CA ASP A 373 3.09 -10.23 25.45
C ASP A 373 1.77 -9.92 24.73
N PHE A 374 1.61 -10.48 23.52
CA PHE A 374 0.43 -10.27 22.70
C PHE A 374 -0.87 -10.68 23.42
N GLY A 375 -0.83 -11.77 24.20
CA GLY A 375 -1.98 -12.24 25.00
C GLY A 375 -2.25 -11.46 26.28
N ASP A 376 -1.41 -10.50 26.66
CA ASP A 376 -1.60 -9.68 27.87
C ASP A 376 -2.52 -8.48 27.60
N TYR A 377 -3.79 -8.62 27.97
CA TYR A 377 -4.79 -7.54 27.82
C TYR A 377 -4.77 -6.51 28.96
N SER A 378 -3.79 -6.56 29.87
CA SER A 378 -3.61 -5.49 30.85
C SER A 378 -3.14 -4.20 30.16
N MET A 379 -3.49 -3.04 30.74
CA MET A 379 -2.99 -1.75 30.26
C MET A 379 -1.55 -1.45 30.72
N GLN A 380 -0.91 -2.35 31.46
CA GLN A 380 0.43 -2.11 31.99
C GLN A 380 1.44 -1.97 30.86
N ASN A 381 2.30 -0.95 30.96
CA ASN A 381 3.33 -0.67 29.96
C ASN A 381 2.79 -0.44 28.52
N ARG A 382 1.51 -0.08 28.38
CA ARG A 382 0.87 0.27 27.10
C ARG A 382 0.48 1.74 27.06
N THR A 383 0.41 2.30 25.86
CA THR A 383 -0.03 3.68 25.58
C THR A 383 0.85 4.74 26.27
N TYR A 384 0.60 6.02 25.98
CA TYR A 384 1.33 7.11 26.64
C TYR A 384 1.10 7.18 28.15
N ARG A 385 0.01 6.61 28.67
CA ARG A 385 -0.37 6.70 30.09
C ARG A 385 0.41 5.75 30.99
N TYR A 386 0.74 4.56 30.49
CA TYR A 386 1.28 3.49 31.32
C TYR A 386 2.65 2.98 30.85
N PHE A 387 3.09 3.35 29.65
CA PHE A 387 4.42 3.02 29.16
C PHE A 387 5.49 3.67 30.03
N LYS A 388 6.43 2.87 30.52
CA LYS A 388 7.52 3.32 31.42
C LYS A 388 8.83 3.60 30.70
N GLY A 389 8.94 3.18 29.43
CA GLY A 389 10.13 3.39 28.61
C GLY A 389 10.15 4.74 27.91
N LYS A 390 11.17 4.96 27.07
CA LYS A 390 11.29 6.14 26.21
C LYS A 390 10.70 5.83 24.84
N PRO A 391 9.61 6.49 24.42
CA PRO A 391 9.01 6.20 23.13
C PRO A 391 9.95 6.56 21.97
N LEU A 392 9.75 5.92 20.82
CA LEU A 392 10.37 6.34 19.57
C LEU A 392 9.79 7.69 19.13
N TYR A 393 8.45 7.76 19.12
CA TYR A 393 7.67 8.99 19.00
C TYR A 393 6.53 8.96 20.02
N ALA A 394 6.39 10.05 20.79
CA ALA A 394 5.38 10.15 21.82
C ALA A 394 3.97 10.34 21.23
N PHE A 395 2.95 9.97 21.99
CA PHE A 395 1.58 10.44 21.71
C PHE A 395 1.57 11.96 21.61
N GLY A 396 0.83 12.51 20.64
CA GLY A 396 0.77 13.94 20.39
C GLY A 396 1.98 14.53 19.67
N HIS A 397 2.99 13.72 19.32
CA HIS A 397 4.15 14.17 18.54
C HIS A 397 3.77 14.53 17.11
N GLY A 398 4.40 15.57 16.58
CA GLY A 398 4.27 16.04 15.19
C GLY A 398 5.09 17.31 15.02
N LEU A 399 5.65 17.53 13.85
CA LEU A 399 6.40 18.75 13.53
C LEU A 399 5.61 19.59 12.53
N SER A 400 6.00 20.85 12.42
CA SER A 400 5.48 21.82 11.47
C SER A 400 6.64 22.45 10.70
N TYR A 401 6.38 23.02 9.53
CA TYR A 401 7.31 23.90 8.81
C TYR A 401 7.40 25.31 9.40
N THR A 402 6.66 25.58 10.48
CA THR A 402 6.79 26.80 11.28
C THR A 402 6.96 26.44 12.76
N THR A 403 7.22 27.44 13.60
CA THR A 403 7.42 27.28 15.04
C THR A 403 6.38 28.05 15.82
N TYR A 404 5.94 27.48 16.95
CA TYR A 404 4.95 28.12 17.83
C TYR A 404 5.54 28.43 19.20
N ARG A 405 5.07 29.53 19.79
CA ARG A 405 5.37 29.90 21.18
C ARG A 405 4.08 29.99 21.98
N TYR A 406 4.10 29.37 23.15
CA TYR A 406 3.03 29.41 24.14
C TYR A 406 3.38 30.44 25.21
N SER A 407 2.41 31.25 25.62
CA SER A 407 2.58 32.25 26.67
C SER A 407 1.26 32.58 27.36
N LYS A 408 1.33 33.27 28.50
CA LYS A 408 0.15 33.75 29.25
C LYS A 408 -0.88 32.66 29.53
N LEU A 409 -0.45 31.52 30.08
CA LEU A 409 -1.38 30.51 30.58
C LEU A 409 -2.15 31.10 31.78
N VAL A 410 -3.47 31.18 31.64
CA VAL A 410 -4.40 31.56 32.69
C VAL A 410 -5.20 30.32 33.05
N MET A 411 -5.09 29.90 34.31
CA MET A 411 -5.84 28.77 34.84
C MET A 411 -6.14 29.00 36.33
N PRO A 412 -7.23 28.44 36.87
CA PRO A 412 -7.51 28.56 38.29
C PRO A 412 -6.48 27.76 39.11
N ALA A 413 -6.11 28.30 40.28
CA ALA A 413 -5.17 27.63 41.19
C ALA A 413 -5.74 26.33 41.80
N THR A 414 -7.07 26.21 41.86
CA THR A 414 -7.79 25.06 42.38
C THR A 414 -9.02 24.77 41.52
N ALA A 415 -9.35 23.49 41.33
CA ALA A 415 -10.57 23.05 40.68
C ALA A 415 -11.33 22.07 41.57
N LYS A 416 -12.67 22.07 41.49
CA LYS A 416 -13.51 21.07 42.17
C LYS A 416 -13.66 19.84 41.27
N PRO A 417 -13.63 18.61 41.82
CA PRO A 417 -14.00 17.42 41.07
C PRO A 417 -15.39 17.58 40.42
N GLY A 418 -15.51 17.21 39.14
CA GLY A 418 -16.74 17.36 38.36
C GLY A 418 -17.10 18.80 37.95
N GLY A 419 -16.31 19.80 38.36
CA GLY A 419 -16.49 21.20 37.95
C GLY A 419 -15.84 21.51 36.59
N SER A 420 -16.40 22.48 35.87
CA SER A 420 -15.77 23.02 34.67
C SER A 420 -14.53 23.85 35.04
N VAL A 421 -13.44 23.65 34.30
CA VAL A 421 -12.21 24.43 34.43
C VAL A 421 -12.05 25.27 33.17
N SER A 422 -11.98 26.60 33.34
CA SER A 422 -11.66 27.51 32.24
C SER A 422 -10.16 27.74 32.20
N LEU A 423 -9.55 27.50 31.04
CA LEU A 423 -8.15 27.79 30.77
C LEU A 423 -8.04 28.66 29.52
N ALA A 424 -7.07 29.56 29.52
CA ALA A 424 -6.71 30.34 28.34
C ALA A 424 -5.19 30.33 28.17
N VAL A 425 -4.71 30.20 26.94
CA VAL A 425 -3.28 30.30 26.61
C VAL A 425 -3.14 31.08 25.31
N THR A 426 -2.12 31.93 25.22
CA THR A 426 -1.77 32.62 23.98
C THR A 426 -0.80 31.75 23.19
N VAL A 427 -1.20 31.37 21.97
CA VAL A 427 -0.35 30.67 21.00
C VAL A 427 0.03 31.64 19.90
N SER A 428 1.32 31.77 19.60
CA SER A 428 1.82 32.62 18.51
C SER A 428 2.60 31.77 17.51
N ASN A 429 2.24 31.89 16.24
CA ASN A 429 3.13 31.46 15.15
C ASN A 429 4.32 32.42 15.09
N THR A 430 5.53 31.88 15.09
CA THR A 430 6.80 32.62 15.20
C THR A 430 7.72 32.42 14.01
N GLY A 431 7.36 31.53 13.08
CA GLY A 431 8.08 31.34 11.84
C GLY A 431 7.46 32.15 10.70
N THR A 432 7.81 31.77 9.47
CA THR A 432 7.46 32.50 8.24
C THR A 432 6.41 31.79 7.39
N ARG A 433 5.81 30.72 7.90
CA ARG A 433 4.79 29.93 7.20
C ARG A 433 3.53 29.87 8.05
N ASP A 434 2.39 30.00 7.41
CA ASP A 434 1.10 29.70 8.05
C ASP A 434 1.03 28.22 8.43
N GLY A 435 0.24 27.90 9.45
CA GLY A 435 0.03 26.52 9.87
C GLY A 435 -0.86 26.42 11.11
N ASP A 436 -1.40 25.23 11.33
CA ASP A 436 -2.22 24.91 12.49
C ASP A 436 -1.38 24.33 13.64
N GLU A 437 -1.81 24.57 14.88
CA GLU A 437 -1.21 24.03 16.09
C GLU A 437 -2.28 23.39 16.98
N VAL A 438 -1.97 22.24 17.57
CA VAL A 438 -2.85 21.47 18.46
C VAL A 438 -2.36 21.66 19.89
N VAL A 439 -3.06 22.51 20.65
CA VAL A 439 -2.82 22.67 22.09
C VAL A 439 -3.26 21.41 22.82
N GLN A 440 -2.31 20.70 23.44
CA GLN A 440 -2.56 19.52 24.25
C GLN A 440 -2.52 19.91 25.74
N LEU A 441 -3.56 19.52 26.49
CA LEU A 441 -3.76 19.86 27.90
C LEU A 441 -3.59 18.65 28.81
#